data_AF-A0A0C2IQV8-F1
#
_entry.id   AF-A0A0C2IQV8-F1
#
_cell.length_a   1.000
_cell.length_b   1.000
_cell.length_c   1.000
_cell.angle_alpha   90.00
_cell.angle_beta   90.00
_cell.angle_gamma   90.00
#
_symmetry.space_group_name_H-M   'P 1'
#
loop_
_entity.id
_entity.type
_entity.pdbx_description
1 polymer ?
#
loop_
_entity_poly.entity_id
_entity_poly.type
_entity_poly.pdbx_seq_one_letter_code
_entity_poly.pdbx_strand_id
1 'polypeptide(L)'
;MVLRYPISNQFMKFETIILIILSVAASYSTIIEHNQELKIYHSYDELEAQKSKETVFGRSYDIFKRLLDIGTKDGTFTICLDKQDKLIYVLAFDSRQNEISLGLFMINISTHKFYKIKIAYGEEREPLTLSRIWCAYGGFYGYDEETDLFVMKKEGDNVVLVYQFNDKLDNFYLDESEKNNLALLTQSKEVNCKYI
;
A
#
# COMPACT_ATOMS: atom_id res chain seq x y z
N MET A 1 -13.36 -34.09 28.78
CA MET A 1 -12.02 -34.00 29.40
C MET A 1 -10.99 -34.43 28.35
N VAL A 2 -10.06 -33.54 28.06
CA VAL A 2 -8.84 -33.66 27.23
C VAL A 2 -8.99 -33.86 25.72
N LEU A 3 -8.48 -32.84 25.03
CA LEU A 3 -8.20 -32.64 23.61
C LEU A 3 -7.27 -33.69 23.00
N ARG A 4 -7.37 -33.88 21.67
CA ARG A 4 -6.24 -33.91 20.72
C ARG A 4 -6.74 -33.94 19.26
N TYR A 5 -6.59 -32.81 18.56
CA TYR A 5 -6.17 -32.74 17.15
C TYR A 5 -4.61 -32.89 17.10
N PRO A 6 -3.88 -32.92 15.96
CA PRO A 6 -4.22 -32.68 14.54
C PRO A 6 -3.63 -33.77 13.58
N ILE A 7 -3.72 -33.71 12.25
CA ILE A 7 -2.86 -33.00 11.26
C ILE A 7 -3.62 -33.07 9.92
N SER A 8 -4.19 -31.96 9.44
CA SER A 8 -3.63 -31.07 8.40
C SER A 8 -3.20 -31.80 7.13
N ASN A 9 -4.08 -31.78 6.12
CA ASN A 9 -3.68 -31.91 4.72
C ASN A 9 -4.54 -30.91 3.93
N GLN A 10 -4.15 -29.65 3.93
CA GLN A 10 -4.65 -28.67 2.98
C GLN A 10 -3.46 -28.13 2.19
N PHE A 11 -3.51 -28.44 0.90
CA PHE A 11 -2.64 -27.93 -0.14
C PHE A 11 -2.51 -26.40 -0.03
N MET A 12 -1.28 -25.91 0.16
CA MET A 12 -0.92 -24.54 -0.18
C MET A 12 -1.10 -24.36 -1.69
N LYS A 13 -2.09 -23.56 -2.08
CA LYS A 13 -2.06 -22.92 -3.40
C LYS A 13 -1.06 -21.78 -3.32
N PHE A 14 0.10 -21.94 -3.94
CA PHE A 14 0.97 -20.81 -4.26
C PHE A 14 0.36 -20.08 -5.46
N GLU A 15 -0.09 -18.84 -5.26
CA GLU A 15 -0.50 -17.97 -6.35
C GLU A 15 0.75 -17.31 -6.93
N THR A 16 1.14 -17.75 -8.13
CA THR A 16 2.29 -17.24 -8.89
C THR A 16 1.97 -15.87 -9.47
N ILE A 17 2.74 -14.84 -9.08
CA ILE A 17 2.75 -13.54 -9.77
C ILE A 17 3.62 -13.70 -11.03
N ILE A 18 3.00 -13.64 -12.21
CA ILE A 18 3.71 -13.74 -13.50
C ILE A 18 3.82 -12.34 -14.12
N LEU A 19 5.06 -11.85 -14.25
CA LEU A 19 5.40 -10.61 -14.95
C LEU A 19 5.74 -10.94 -16.42
N ILE A 20 4.96 -10.44 -17.39
CA ILE A 20 5.27 -10.57 -18.82
C ILE A 20 5.47 -9.17 -19.41
N ILE A 21 6.69 -8.86 -19.86
CA ILE A 21 7.01 -7.66 -20.63
C ILE A 21 7.49 -8.10 -22.02
N LEU A 22 6.77 -7.67 -23.06
CA LEU A 22 7.16 -7.91 -24.44
C LEU A 22 8.13 -6.81 -24.90
N SER A 23 9.42 -7.13 -24.95
CA SER A 23 10.37 -6.42 -25.81
C SER A 23 11.42 -7.37 -26.38
N VAL A 24 11.80 -7.12 -27.64
CA VAL A 24 12.68 -7.98 -28.44
C VAL A 24 14.14 -7.78 -28.02
N ALA A 25 14.52 -8.33 -26.87
CA ALA A 25 15.87 -8.73 -26.49
C ALA A 25 15.75 -9.48 -25.17
N ALA A 26 16.33 -10.69 -25.10
CA ALA A 26 16.20 -11.65 -24.00
C ALA A 26 16.05 -11.00 -22.62
N SER A 27 14.79 -10.86 -22.18
CA SER A 27 14.44 -10.27 -20.90
C SER A 27 14.44 -11.39 -19.88
N TYR A 28 15.42 -11.41 -18.98
CA TYR A 28 15.40 -12.32 -17.84
C TYR A 28 14.31 -11.83 -16.89
N SER A 29 13.25 -12.61 -16.74
CA SER A 29 12.31 -12.44 -15.65
C SER A 29 12.96 -12.99 -14.38
N THR A 30 13.47 -12.11 -13.53
CA THR A 30 13.84 -12.52 -12.18
C THR A 30 12.55 -12.62 -11.36
N ILE A 31 12.16 -13.84 -11.01
CA ILE A 31 11.18 -14.04 -9.94
C ILE A 31 11.84 -13.49 -8.68
N ILE A 32 11.20 -12.53 -8.01
CA ILE A 32 11.64 -12.07 -6.69
C ILE A 32 11.42 -13.24 -5.72
N GLU A 33 12.37 -14.17 -5.69
CA GLU A 33 12.42 -15.29 -4.74
C GLU A 33 13.17 -14.90 -3.46
N HIS A 34 13.88 -13.77 -3.45
CA HIS A 34 14.63 -13.31 -2.29
C HIS A 34 13.76 -12.47 -1.36
N ASN A 35 12.86 -13.16 -0.67
CA ASN A 35 12.09 -12.61 0.44
C ASN A 35 12.98 -12.52 1.68
N GLN A 36 13.35 -11.31 2.09
CA GLN A 36 13.50 -11.07 3.51
C GLN A 36 12.10 -10.76 4.04
N GLU A 37 11.44 -11.77 4.63
CA GLU A 37 10.21 -11.53 5.37
C GLU A 37 10.53 -10.64 6.56
N LEU A 38 10.27 -9.34 6.41
CA LEU A 38 10.36 -8.40 7.50
C LEU A 38 9.13 -8.54 8.39
N LYS A 39 9.35 -8.48 9.70
CA LYS A 39 8.26 -8.46 10.66
C LYS A 39 7.55 -7.12 10.60
N ILE A 40 6.24 -7.15 10.34
CA ILE A 40 5.43 -5.95 10.17
C ILE A 40 4.42 -5.82 11.29
N TYR A 41 4.32 -4.59 11.79
CA TYR A 41 3.31 -4.18 12.75
C TYR A 41 2.47 -3.10 12.11
N HIS A 42 1.15 -3.20 12.29
CA HIS A 42 0.25 -2.14 11.86
C HIS A 42 -0.87 -1.93 12.88
N SER A 43 -1.35 -0.71 12.96
CA SER A 43 -2.48 -0.35 13.82
C SER A 43 -3.29 0.78 13.20
N TYR A 44 -4.54 0.90 13.64
CA TYR A 44 -5.48 1.91 13.19
C TYR A 44 -5.93 2.75 14.38
N ASP A 45 -5.66 4.05 14.31
CA ASP A 45 -6.22 5.01 15.27
C ASP A 45 -7.49 5.60 14.67
N GLU A 46 -8.67 5.30 15.24
CA GLU A 46 -9.92 5.92 14.80
C GLU A 46 -9.92 7.42 15.12
N LEU A 47 -10.32 8.21 14.13
CA LEU A 47 -10.34 9.65 14.18
C LEU A 47 -11.80 10.13 14.16
N GLU A 48 -12.28 10.67 15.27
CA GLU A 48 -13.56 11.38 15.35
C GLU A 48 -13.67 12.55 14.33
N ALA A 49 -14.67 12.50 13.45
CA ALA A 49 -14.96 13.58 12.53
C ALA A 49 -16.29 14.23 12.88
N GLN A 50 -16.36 15.56 12.81
CA GLN A 50 -17.61 16.29 13.02
C GLN A 50 -18.45 16.21 11.75
N LYS A 51 -19.67 15.70 11.88
CA LYS A 51 -20.66 15.68 10.80
C LYS A 51 -21.42 17.01 10.75
N SER A 52 -21.47 17.60 9.57
CA SER A 52 -22.28 18.77 9.24
C SER A 52 -23.08 18.50 7.96
N LYS A 53 -24.05 19.36 7.65
CA LYS A 53 -24.82 19.30 6.40
C LYS A 53 -24.68 20.61 5.65
N GLU A 54 -24.52 20.53 4.34
CA GLU A 54 -24.47 21.71 3.47
C GLU A 54 -25.34 21.49 2.25
N THR A 55 -26.06 22.52 1.82
CA THR A 55 -26.89 22.47 0.61
C THR A 55 -26.22 23.28 -0.49
N VAL A 56 -25.86 22.61 -1.59
CA VAL A 56 -25.20 23.23 -2.75
C VAL A 56 -26.06 22.95 -3.98
N PHE A 57 -26.50 24.01 -4.66
CA PHE A 57 -27.41 23.95 -5.82
C PHE A 57 -28.68 23.10 -5.56
N GLY A 58 -29.29 23.25 -4.38
CA GLY A 58 -30.50 22.53 -4.00
C GLY A 58 -30.30 21.06 -3.64
N ARG A 59 -29.06 20.56 -3.62
CA ARG A 59 -28.71 19.20 -3.15
C ARG A 59 -28.06 19.27 -1.78
N SER A 60 -28.54 18.46 -0.84
CA SER A 60 -27.95 18.35 0.50
C SER A 60 -26.83 17.32 0.51
N TYR A 61 -25.69 17.70 1.07
CA TYR A 61 -24.52 16.85 1.25
C TYR A 61 -24.22 16.73 2.74
N ASP A 62 -23.91 15.51 3.18
CA ASP A 62 -23.27 15.29 4.47
C ASP A 62 -21.78 15.60 4.32
N ILE A 63 -21.27 16.51 5.15
CA ILE A 63 -19.85 16.87 5.17
C ILE A 63 -19.24 16.44 6.51
N PHE A 64 -18.23 15.59 6.42
CA PHE A 64 -17.42 15.16 7.57
C PHE A 64 -16.15 16.00 7.59
N LYS A 65 -15.99 16.82 8.65
CA LYS A 65 -14.84 17.70 8.83
C LYS A 65 -14.03 17.22 10.03
N ARG A 66 -12.72 17.10 9.87
CA ARG A 66 -11.78 16.97 10.97
C ARG A 66 -10.65 17.95 10.76
N LEU A 67 -10.30 18.69 11.81
CA LEU A 67 -9.05 19.43 11.84
C LEU A 67 -7.95 18.40 12.09
N LEU A 68 -7.23 18.07 11.02
CA LEU A 68 -6.00 17.32 11.13
C LEU A 68 -4.88 18.35 11.30
N ASP A 69 -4.07 18.19 12.35
CA ASP A 69 -2.83 18.94 12.48
C ASP A 69 -1.79 18.30 11.54
N ILE A 70 -1.98 18.54 10.24
CA ILE A 70 -1.17 18.02 9.15
C ILE A 70 -0.30 19.16 8.58
N GLY A 71 0.21 20.03 9.45
CA GLY A 71 1.08 21.14 9.04
C GLY A 71 0.31 22.31 8.40
N THR A 72 1.04 23.13 7.64
CA THR A 72 0.52 24.40 7.09
C THR A 72 -0.28 24.21 5.79
N LYS A 73 -0.89 25.29 5.27
CA LYS A 73 -1.87 25.30 4.16
C LYS A 73 -1.43 24.63 2.83
N ASP A 74 -0.17 24.27 2.66
CA ASP A 74 0.39 23.79 1.39
C ASP A 74 0.61 22.26 1.40
N GLY A 75 -0.26 21.49 2.03
CA GLY A 75 -0.17 20.03 2.00
C GLY A 75 -0.41 19.47 0.59
N THR A 76 0.40 18.50 0.17
CA THR A 76 0.13 17.69 -1.03
C THR A 76 -0.46 16.34 -0.60
N PHE A 77 -1.36 15.80 -1.43
CA PHE A 77 -2.04 14.54 -1.14
C PHE A 77 -1.91 13.59 -2.31
N THR A 78 -1.54 12.35 -2.03
CA THR A 78 -1.75 11.22 -2.93
C THR A 78 -2.99 10.46 -2.46
N ILE A 79 -3.91 10.19 -3.37
CA ILE A 79 -5.19 9.54 -3.04
C ILE A 79 -5.32 8.29 -3.92
N CYS A 80 -5.67 7.16 -3.30
CA CYS A 80 -6.14 5.99 -4.05
C CYS A 80 -7.46 5.48 -3.48
N LEU A 81 -8.32 4.98 -4.37
CA LEU A 81 -9.65 4.48 -4.05
C LEU A 81 -9.69 2.98 -4.26
N ASP A 82 -9.95 2.25 -3.20
CA ASP A 82 -10.37 0.86 -3.26
C ASP A 82 -11.89 0.81 -3.46
N LYS A 83 -12.30 0.54 -4.71
CA LYS A 83 -13.71 0.48 -5.08
C LYS A 83 -14.43 -0.74 -4.51
N GLN A 84 -13.70 -1.82 -4.25
CA GLN A 84 -14.28 -3.08 -3.78
C GLN A 84 -14.64 -2.98 -2.30
N ASP A 85 -13.68 -2.58 -1.48
CA ASP A 85 -13.88 -2.40 -0.03
C ASP A 85 -14.50 -1.05 0.35
N LYS A 86 -14.67 -0.17 -0.65
CA LYS A 86 -15.18 1.21 -0.46
C LYS A 86 -14.32 1.97 0.54
N LEU A 87 -13.00 1.90 0.35
CA LEU A 87 -12.01 2.58 1.16
C LEU A 87 -11.30 3.64 0.34
N ILE A 88 -11.05 4.81 0.92
CA ILE A 88 -10.17 5.82 0.35
C ILE A 88 -8.91 5.87 1.21
N TYR A 89 -7.76 5.72 0.58
CA TYR A 89 -6.47 5.93 1.21
C TYR A 89 -5.93 7.29 0.81
N VAL A 90 -5.45 8.03 1.80
CA VAL A 90 -4.89 9.37 1.62
C VAL A 90 -3.53 9.40 2.27
N LEU A 91 -2.50 9.64 1.47
CA LEU A 91 -1.14 9.90 1.93
C LEU A 91 -0.90 11.42 1.85
N ALA A 92 -0.57 12.03 2.97
CA ALA A 92 -0.40 13.48 3.09
C ALA A 92 1.07 13.85 3.30
N PHE A 93 1.52 14.94 2.68
CA PHE A 93 2.89 15.45 2.79
C PHE A 93 2.93 16.96 3.02
N ASP A 94 3.96 17.43 3.72
CA ASP A 94 4.26 18.86 3.85
C ASP A 94 5.17 19.31 2.70
N SER A 95 4.62 20.05 1.73
CA SER A 95 5.38 20.51 0.56
C SER A 95 6.51 21.49 0.90
N ARG A 96 6.49 22.14 2.07
CA ARG A 96 7.48 23.14 2.46
C ARG A 96 8.74 22.52 3.07
N GLN A 97 8.63 21.30 3.57
CA GLN A 97 9.70 20.61 4.29
C GLN A 97 10.11 19.35 3.54
N ASN A 98 10.54 19.48 2.28
CA ASN A 98 11.01 18.35 1.47
C ASN A 98 10.04 17.15 1.42
N GLU A 99 8.72 17.41 1.36
CA GLU A 99 7.71 16.35 1.28
C GLU A 99 7.73 15.39 2.48
N ILE A 100 8.02 15.90 3.69
CA ILE A 100 7.86 15.09 4.92
C ILE A 100 6.43 14.54 4.98
N SER A 101 6.31 13.22 5.14
CA SER A 101 5.03 12.57 5.31
C SER A 101 4.35 13.00 6.61
N LEU A 102 3.10 13.44 6.47
CA LEU A 102 2.21 13.79 7.58
C LEU A 102 1.38 12.58 8.04
N GLY A 103 1.40 11.52 7.24
CA GLY A 103 0.87 10.20 7.56
C GLY A 103 -0.04 9.62 6.49
N LEU A 104 -0.35 8.33 6.69
CA LEU A 104 -1.30 7.57 5.91
C LEU A 104 -2.66 7.53 6.63
N PHE A 105 -3.72 7.85 5.89
CA PHE A 105 -5.09 7.86 6.39
C PHE A 105 -5.97 6.93 5.56
N MET A 106 -6.97 6.36 6.20
CA MET A 106 -8.00 5.53 5.58
C MET A 106 -9.37 6.06 5.93
N ILE A 107 -10.24 6.19 4.93
CA ILE A 107 -11.62 6.60 5.08
C ILE A 107 -12.48 5.43 4.62
N ASN A 108 -13.30 4.90 5.52
CA ASN A 108 -14.30 3.90 5.16
C ASN A 108 -15.57 4.62 4.69
N ILE A 109 -15.86 4.55 3.40
CA ILE A 109 -17.01 5.25 2.79
C ILE A 109 -18.34 4.71 3.35
N SER A 110 -18.42 3.41 3.63
CA SER A 110 -19.65 2.78 4.10
C SER A 110 -20.02 3.21 5.52
N THR A 111 -19.02 3.35 6.40
CA THR A 111 -19.23 3.68 7.82
C THR A 111 -18.98 5.16 8.13
N HIS A 112 -18.41 5.91 7.18
CA HIS A 112 -17.93 7.29 7.36
C HIS A 112 -16.90 7.44 8.48
N LYS A 113 -16.15 6.37 8.78
CA LYS A 113 -15.09 6.38 9.77
C LYS A 113 -13.75 6.74 9.14
N PHE A 114 -12.95 7.48 9.89
CA PHE A 114 -11.62 7.95 9.51
C PHE A 114 -10.60 7.28 10.41
N TYR A 115 -9.47 6.88 9.84
CA TYR A 115 -8.40 6.21 10.57
C TYR A 115 -7.04 6.79 10.17
N LYS A 116 -6.14 6.94 11.14
CA LYS A 116 -4.70 7.07 10.87
C LYS A 116 -4.09 5.67 10.90
N ILE A 117 -3.44 5.28 9.81
CA ILE A 117 -2.73 4.01 9.74
C ILE A 117 -1.30 4.25 10.21
N LYS A 118 -0.86 3.41 11.15
CA LYS A 118 0.55 3.32 11.57
C LYS A 118 1.09 2.01 11.06
N ILE A 119 2.20 2.06 10.31
CA ILE A 119 2.92 0.88 9.83
C ILE A 119 4.33 0.99 10.38
N ALA A 120 4.87 -0.12 10.89
CA ALA A 120 6.22 -0.22 11.38
C ALA A 120 6.82 -1.57 11.00
N TYR A 121 8.14 -1.63 10.82
CA TYR A 121 8.85 -2.84 10.42
C TYR A 121 10.05 -3.14 11.34
N GLY A 122 10.55 -4.38 11.24
CA GLY A 122 11.71 -4.84 12.01
C GLY A 122 11.41 -5.08 13.48
N GLU A 123 12.36 -5.64 14.21
CA GLU A 123 12.18 -5.94 15.64
C GLU A 123 12.06 -4.66 16.49
N GLU A 124 12.71 -3.58 16.08
CA GLU A 124 12.69 -2.29 16.76
C GLU A 124 11.43 -1.45 16.47
N ARG A 125 10.55 -1.91 15.57
CA ARG A 125 9.33 -1.21 15.15
C ARG A 125 9.62 0.18 14.58
N GLU A 126 10.59 0.23 13.67
CA GLU A 126 10.89 1.45 12.93
C GLU A 126 9.65 1.90 12.15
N PRO A 127 9.23 3.17 12.27
CA PRO A 127 8.06 3.66 11.56
C PRO A 127 8.32 3.66 10.06
N LEU A 128 7.37 3.12 9.31
CA LEU A 128 7.45 3.12 7.85
C LEU A 128 6.80 4.37 7.29
N THR A 129 7.55 5.10 6.46
CA THR A 129 7.09 6.36 5.86
C THR A 129 6.91 6.17 4.36
N LEU A 130 5.66 5.96 3.94
CA LEU A 130 5.37 5.77 2.52
C LEU A 130 5.53 7.08 1.74
N SER A 131 6.11 6.96 0.55
CA SER A 131 6.26 8.03 -0.44
C SER A 131 5.22 7.90 -1.56
N ARG A 132 4.76 6.68 -1.87
CA ARG A 132 3.76 6.41 -2.91
C ARG A 132 2.74 5.39 -2.42
N ILE A 133 1.50 5.51 -2.90
CA ILE A 133 0.43 4.54 -2.65
C ILE A 133 -0.38 4.25 -3.90
N TRP A 134 -0.90 3.02 -3.98
CA TRP A 134 -1.80 2.55 -5.02
C TRP A 134 -2.90 1.66 -4.43
N CYS A 135 -4.03 1.58 -5.12
CA CYS A 135 -5.15 0.73 -4.75
C CYS A 135 -5.56 -0.10 -5.98
N ALA A 136 -5.69 -1.42 -5.82
CA ALA A 136 -6.09 -2.33 -6.89
C ALA A 136 -6.59 -3.67 -6.36
N TYR A 137 -7.66 -4.21 -6.96
CA TYR A 137 -8.24 -5.53 -6.65
C TYR A 137 -8.48 -5.76 -5.14
N GLY A 138 -9.13 -4.80 -4.45
CA GLY A 138 -9.36 -4.92 -3.01
C GLY A 138 -8.08 -4.79 -2.16
N GLY A 139 -6.97 -4.37 -2.78
CA GLY A 139 -5.65 -4.28 -2.16
C GLY A 139 -5.14 -2.86 -2.05
N PHE A 140 -4.40 -2.62 -0.96
CA PHE A 140 -3.58 -1.44 -0.72
C PHE A 140 -2.11 -1.79 -0.99
N TYR A 141 -1.44 -0.92 -1.72
CA TYR A 141 -0.01 -1.02 -2.02
C TYR A 141 0.67 0.30 -1.66
N GLY A 142 1.88 0.22 -1.12
CA GLY A 142 2.68 1.36 -0.72
C GLY A 142 4.14 1.16 -1.08
N TYR A 143 4.87 2.25 -1.26
CA TYR A 143 6.31 2.20 -1.45
C TYR A 143 6.99 3.35 -0.70
N ASP A 144 8.06 3.01 0.01
CA ASP A 144 8.96 3.96 0.67
C ASP A 144 10.22 4.12 -0.20
N GLU A 145 10.40 5.32 -0.73
CA GLU A 145 11.56 5.66 -1.57
C GLU A 145 12.86 5.81 -0.78
N GLU A 146 12.83 5.97 0.54
CA GLU A 146 14.05 6.08 1.35
C GLU A 146 14.62 4.69 1.59
N THR A 147 13.77 3.77 2.04
CA THR A 147 14.15 2.43 2.46
C THR A 147 14.02 1.38 1.36
N ASP A 148 13.45 1.70 0.20
CA ASP A 148 13.14 0.75 -0.88
C ASP A 148 12.20 -0.38 -0.46
N LEU A 149 11.35 -0.11 0.53
CA LEU A 149 10.35 -1.04 1.03
C LEU A 149 9.04 -0.89 0.28
N PHE A 150 8.61 -1.97 -0.35
CA PHE A 150 7.30 -2.13 -0.95
C PHE A 150 6.35 -2.84 0.01
N VAL A 151 5.21 -2.22 0.29
CA VAL A 151 4.17 -2.71 1.18
C VAL A 151 2.97 -3.16 0.38
N MET A 152 2.36 -4.27 0.79
CA MET A 152 1.07 -4.68 0.25
C MET A 152 0.17 -5.29 1.31
N LYS A 153 -1.12 -4.99 1.19
CA LYS A 153 -2.20 -5.62 1.96
C LYS A 153 -3.33 -5.93 0.98
N LYS A 154 -3.63 -7.22 0.76
CA LYS A 154 -4.76 -7.63 -0.08
C LYS A 154 -6.05 -7.74 0.73
N GLU A 155 -7.16 -7.90 0.02
CA GLU A 155 -8.46 -8.26 0.59
C GLU A 155 -8.37 -9.62 1.27
N GLY A 156 -9.02 -9.77 2.43
CA GLY A 156 -9.02 -11.01 3.21
C GLY A 156 -7.72 -11.28 3.99
N ASP A 157 -6.62 -10.64 3.60
CA ASP A 157 -5.36 -10.73 4.34
C ASP A 157 -5.42 -9.88 5.61
N ASN A 158 -5.21 -10.54 6.75
CA ASN A 158 -4.99 -9.88 8.04
C ASN A 158 -3.53 -9.41 8.21
N VAL A 159 -2.68 -9.72 7.24
CA VAL A 159 -1.24 -9.47 7.29
C VAL A 159 -0.88 -8.42 6.25
N VAL A 160 -0.02 -7.48 6.66
CA VAL A 160 0.65 -6.56 5.75
C VAL A 160 1.98 -7.19 5.37
N LEU A 161 2.20 -7.42 4.08
CA LEU A 161 3.45 -7.95 3.54
C LEU A 161 4.36 -6.78 3.15
N VAL A 162 5.66 -6.96 3.35
CA VAL A 162 6.67 -5.98 2.97
C VAL A 162 7.83 -6.67 2.26
N TYR A 163 8.30 -6.06 1.18
CA TYR A 163 9.36 -6.53 0.33
C TYR A 163 10.43 -5.44 0.21
N GLN A 164 11.68 -5.80 0.45
CA GLN A 164 12.83 -4.93 0.20
C GLN A 164 13.28 -5.07 -1.24
N PHE A 165 13.33 -3.96 -1.99
CA PHE A 165 13.96 -3.95 -3.30
C PHE A 165 15.44 -3.59 -3.19
N ASN A 166 16.24 -4.17 -4.08
CA ASN A 166 17.66 -3.82 -4.25
C ASN A 166 17.85 -2.56 -5.12
N ASP A 167 16.84 -2.23 -5.92
CA ASP A 167 16.82 -1.10 -6.84
C ASP A 167 15.59 -0.23 -6.57
N LYS A 168 15.71 1.08 -6.81
CA LYS A 168 14.60 2.03 -6.70
C LYS A 168 13.45 1.63 -7.62
N LEU A 169 12.22 1.67 -7.12
CA LEU A 169 11.02 1.47 -7.94
C LEU A 169 10.83 2.68 -8.86
N ASP A 170 10.81 2.41 -10.17
CA ASP A 170 10.52 3.43 -11.16
C ASP A 170 9.00 3.66 -11.23
N ASN A 171 8.28 2.58 -11.55
CA ASN A 171 6.86 2.65 -11.84
C ASN A 171 6.13 1.37 -11.43
N PHE A 172 4.82 1.52 -11.27
CA PHE A 172 3.90 0.51 -10.80
C PHE A 172 2.75 0.39 -11.81
N TYR A 173 2.56 -0.79 -12.37
CA TYR A 173 1.55 -1.07 -13.38
C TYR A 173 0.60 -2.16 -12.90
N LEU A 174 -0.69 -1.90 -13.03
CA LEU A 174 -1.76 -2.81 -12.69
C LEU A 174 -2.33 -3.46 -13.95
N ASP A 175 -2.47 -4.78 -13.94
CA ASP A 175 -3.11 -5.52 -15.03
C ASP A 175 -4.63 -5.54 -14.85
N GLU A 176 -5.33 -4.50 -15.29
CA GLU A 176 -6.80 -4.32 -15.12
C GLU A 176 -7.66 -5.44 -15.75
N SER A 177 -7.06 -6.43 -16.44
CA SER A 177 -7.73 -7.39 -17.31
C SER A 177 -8.09 -8.76 -16.69
N GLU A 178 -8.29 -8.85 -15.37
CA GLU A 178 -8.84 -10.02 -14.62
C GLU A 178 -7.86 -11.03 -14.00
N LYS A 179 -6.60 -10.66 -13.77
CA LYS A 179 -5.70 -11.49 -12.95
C LYS A 179 -5.06 -10.58 -11.93
N ASN A 180 -4.99 -10.99 -10.67
CA ASN A 180 -4.35 -10.28 -9.55
C ASN A 180 -2.82 -10.15 -9.75
N ASN A 181 -2.41 -9.76 -10.95
CA ASN A 181 -1.07 -9.60 -11.43
C ASN A 181 -0.68 -8.16 -11.16
N LEU A 182 0.47 -8.03 -10.51
CA LEU A 182 1.11 -6.76 -10.29
C LEU A 182 2.40 -6.72 -11.09
N ALA A 183 2.59 -5.65 -11.86
CA ALA A 183 3.84 -5.40 -12.56
C ALA A 183 4.60 -4.23 -11.94
N LEU A 184 5.81 -4.52 -11.46
CA LEU A 184 6.70 -3.56 -10.83
C LEU A 184 7.91 -3.35 -11.73
N LEU A 185 8.20 -2.09 -12.05
CA LEU A 185 9.36 -1.70 -12.82
C LEU A 185 10.35 -1.00 -11.89
N THR A 186 11.57 -1.53 -11.76
CA THR A 186 12.66 -0.90 -11.00
C THR A 186 13.65 -0.22 -11.95
N GLN A 187 14.38 0.79 -11.45
CA GLN A 187 15.32 1.62 -12.22
C GLN A 187 16.69 0.97 -12.43
N SER A 188 16.79 -0.36 -12.44
CA SER A 188 18.08 -1.06 -12.46
C SER A 188 19.00 -0.53 -13.57
N LYS A 189 20.20 -0.05 -13.19
CA LYS A 189 21.23 0.37 -14.16
C LYS A 189 21.97 -0.84 -14.74
N GLU A 190 21.88 -2.01 -14.13
CA GLU A 190 22.57 -3.22 -14.57
C GLU A 190 21.66 -4.12 -15.40
N VAL A 191 21.41 -3.73 -16.65
CA VAL A 191 20.80 -4.62 -17.65
C VAL A 191 21.87 -5.48 -18.36
N ASN A 192 23.15 -5.32 -18.05
CA ASN A 192 24.23 -6.13 -18.62
C ASN A 192 25.50 -6.10 -17.75
N CYS A 193 25.74 -7.15 -16.97
CA CYS A 193 27.08 -7.56 -16.57
C CYS A 193 27.33 -8.97 -17.12
N LYS A 194 27.63 -9.05 -18.43
CA LYS A 194 28.38 -10.19 -18.96
C LYS A 194 29.82 -10.04 -18.47
N TYR A 195 30.27 -10.98 -17.64
CA TYR A 195 31.64 -11.48 -17.75
C TYR A 195 31.54 -12.99 -17.97
N ILE A 196 31.77 -13.39 -19.22
CA ILE A 196 32.25 -14.73 -19.59
C ILE A 196 33.76 -14.70 -19.41
#